data_AF-A0AA95FVT6-F1
#
_entry.id   AF-A0AA95FVT6-F1
#
_cell.length_a   1.000
_cell.length_b   1.000
_cell.length_c   1.000
_cell.angle_alpha   90.00
_cell.angle_beta   90.00
_cell.angle_gamma   90.00
#
_symmetry.space_group_name_H-M   'P 1'
#
loop_
_entity.id
_entity.type
_entity.pdbx_description
1 polymer ?
#
loop_
_entity_poly.entity_id
_entity_poly.type
_entity_poly.pdbx_seq_one_letter_code
_entity_poly.pdbx_strand_id
1 'polypeptide(L)'
;MTDPQIRIAAEWQCWPTWTTDLAGTLDNPDPHDLVDSALADELVAWADEFDAIFDPQDPGQASFGSEEAEHDFAARGRALSQQVADQLGREVTYRYRGDVVLSPGGRPADPGRSAKG
;
A
#
# COMPACT_ATOMS: atom_id res chain seq x y z
N MET A 1 11.66 22.61 -4.23
CA MET A 1 12.32 21.31 -4.49
C MET A 1 11.29 20.26 -4.20
N THR A 2 11.02 19.37 -5.15
CA THR A 2 10.04 18.30 -4.99
C THR A 2 10.48 17.40 -3.83
N ASP A 3 9.56 16.88 -3.04
CA ASP A 3 9.85 16.01 -1.89
C ASP A 3 10.07 14.54 -2.37
N PRO A 4 10.79 13.64 -1.67
CA PRO A 4 11.11 12.31 -2.20
C PRO A 4 9.82 11.50 -2.36
N GLN A 5 9.64 10.78 -3.47
CA GLN A 5 8.38 10.09 -3.74
C GLN A 5 8.16 8.94 -2.76
N ILE A 6 6.91 8.71 -2.34
CA ILE A 6 6.54 7.62 -1.43
C ILE A 6 5.59 6.68 -2.17
N ARG A 7 5.87 5.39 -2.09
CA ARG A 7 5.02 4.33 -2.63
C ARG A 7 4.76 3.27 -1.55
N ILE A 8 3.51 2.84 -1.44
CA ILE A 8 3.11 1.71 -0.63
C ILE A 8 2.80 0.54 -1.56
N ALA A 9 3.53 -0.57 -1.41
CA ALA A 9 3.40 -1.76 -2.22
C ALA A 9 3.86 -2.99 -1.43
N ALA A 10 3.02 -4.03 -1.38
CA ALA A 10 3.44 -5.33 -0.88
C ALA A 10 4.25 -6.02 -1.97
N GLU A 11 5.52 -6.30 -1.68
CA GLU A 11 6.46 -7.02 -2.53
C GLU A 11 7.18 -8.05 -1.66
N TRP A 12 7.50 -9.20 -2.24
CA TRP A 12 7.98 -10.35 -1.48
C TRP A 12 9.23 -10.02 -0.65
N GLN A 13 9.17 -10.30 0.66
CA GLN A 13 10.26 -10.07 1.62
C GLN A 13 10.79 -8.63 1.66
N CYS A 14 9.92 -7.65 1.40
CA CYS A 14 10.24 -6.23 1.48
C CYS A 14 9.31 -5.56 2.49
N TRP A 15 9.74 -4.44 3.07
CA TRP A 15 8.81 -3.56 3.76
C TRP A 15 7.77 -3.03 2.76
N PRO A 16 6.53 -2.75 3.19
CA PRO A 16 5.50 -2.21 2.29
C PRO A 16 5.78 -0.78 1.86
N THR A 17 6.77 -0.12 2.45
CA THR A 17 7.15 1.28 2.24
C THR A 17 8.35 1.43 1.31
N TRP A 18 8.18 2.25 0.29
CA TRP A 18 9.22 2.55 -0.70
C TRP A 18 9.38 4.04 -0.83
N THR A 19 10.63 4.49 -0.90
CA THR A 19 10.95 5.90 -1.16
C THR A 19 11.85 6.04 -2.36
N THR A 20 11.67 7.12 -3.11
CA THR A 20 12.60 7.50 -4.18
C THR A 20 13.08 8.91 -3.91
N ASP A 21 14.38 9.05 -3.66
CA ASP A 21 14.97 10.35 -3.40
C ASP A 21 15.02 11.23 -4.66
N LEU A 22 15.49 12.48 -4.51
CA LEU A 22 15.58 13.43 -5.62
C LEU A 22 16.64 13.07 -6.68
N ALA A 23 17.60 12.22 -6.34
CA ALA A 23 18.57 11.68 -7.28
C ALA A 23 18.05 10.44 -8.01
N GLY A 24 16.85 9.94 -7.66
CA GLY A 24 16.25 8.73 -8.20
C GLY A 24 16.68 7.45 -7.50
N THR A 25 17.32 7.55 -6.33
CA THR A 25 17.71 6.38 -5.53
C THR A 25 16.48 5.78 -4.88
N LEU A 26 16.26 4.49 -5.10
CA LEU A 26 15.19 3.72 -4.47
C LEU A 26 15.66 3.15 -3.12
N ASP A 27 14.81 3.26 -2.10
CA ASP A 27 15.02 2.65 -0.78
C ASP A 27 13.74 1.95 -0.28
N ASN A 28 13.91 1.04 0.67
CA ASN A 28 12.84 0.24 1.29
C ASN A 28 12.89 0.40 2.82
N PRO A 29 12.54 1.60 3.34
CA PRO A 29 12.61 1.88 4.78
C PRO A 29 11.58 1.09 5.58
N ASP A 30 11.84 0.88 6.87
CA ASP A 30 10.86 0.37 7.83
C ASP A 30 9.68 1.35 7.96
N PRO A 31 8.41 0.90 7.94
CA PRO A 31 7.26 1.78 8.12
C PRO A 31 7.29 2.59 9.42
N HIS A 32 7.93 2.07 10.48
CA HIS A 32 8.07 2.75 11.77
C HIS A 32 8.95 4.01 11.71
N ASP A 33 9.80 4.13 10.70
CA ASP A 33 10.62 5.32 10.47
C ASP A 33 9.84 6.41 9.70
N LEU A 34 8.64 6.09 9.18
CA LEU A 34 7.85 6.98 8.34
C LEU A 34 6.54 7.44 8.99
N VAL A 35 5.80 6.53 9.62
CA VAL A 35 4.47 6.79 10.19
C VAL A 35 4.43 6.39 11.67
N ASP A 36 3.30 6.67 12.34
CA ASP A 36 3.14 6.21 13.72
C ASP A 36 3.11 4.68 13.81
N SER A 37 3.40 4.16 15.01
CA SER A 37 3.54 2.73 15.24
C SER A 37 2.27 1.94 14.91
N ALA A 38 1.09 2.51 15.14
CA ALA A 38 -0.15 1.77 14.88
C ALA A 38 -0.36 1.56 13.37
N LEU A 39 -0.17 2.61 12.57
CA LEU A 39 -0.26 2.49 11.12
C LEU A 39 0.90 1.66 10.53
N ALA A 40 2.09 1.78 11.11
CA ALA A 40 3.25 0.97 10.73
C ALA A 40 2.96 -0.54 10.93
N ASP A 41 2.45 -0.92 12.10
CA ASP A 41 2.08 -2.30 12.41
C ASP A 41 1.01 -2.84 11.45
N GLU A 42 0.00 -2.03 11.11
CA GLU A 42 -1.04 -2.43 10.14
C GLU A 42 -0.47 -2.62 8.72
N LEU A 43 0.47 -1.77 8.30
CA LEU A 43 1.17 -1.91 7.02
C LEU A 43 2.00 -3.20 6.98
N VAL A 44 2.74 -3.49 8.06
CA VAL A 44 3.54 -4.72 8.17
C VAL A 44 2.63 -5.95 8.13
N ALA A 45 1.55 -5.97 8.90
CA ALA A 45 0.59 -7.08 8.89
C ALA A 45 -0.01 -7.29 7.49
N TRP A 46 -0.34 -6.21 6.78
CA TRP A 46 -0.81 -6.29 5.41
C TRP A 46 0.24 -6.87 4.45
N ALA A 47 1.52 -6.50 4.60
CA ALA A 47 2.61 -7.06 3.79
C ALA A 47 2.85 -8.55 4.10
N ASP A 48 2.80 -8.95 5.37
CA ASP A 48 2.97 -10.34 5.81
C ASP A 48 1.90 -11.27 5.20
N GLU A 49 0.67 -10.77 5.01
CA GLU A 49 -0.38 -11.53 4.32
C GLU A 49 -0.05 -11.78 2.85
N PHE A 50 0.62 -10.83 2.18
CA PHE A 50 1.11 -11.03 0.82
C PHE A 50 2.26 -12.03 0.77
N ASP A 51 3.19 -11.95 1.74
CA ASP A 51 4.28 -12.92 1.86
C ASP A 51 3.77 -14.34 2.13
N ALA A 52 2.69 -14.48 2.90
CA ALA A 52 2.10 -15.78 3.24
C ALA A 52 1.45 -16.51 2.05
N ILE A 53 1.06 -15.79 1.00
CA ILE A 53 0.50 -16.38 -0.22
C ILE A 53 1.56 -16.63 -1.30
N PHE A 54 2.82 -16.26 -1.04
CA PHE A 54 3.93 -16.55 -1.93
C PHE A 54 4.31 -18.02 -1.81
N ASP A 55 4.21 -18.77 -2.90
CA ASP A 55 4.75 -20.12 -2.98
C ASP A 55 6.21 -20.07 -3.42
N PRO A 56 7.19 -20.39 -2.55
CA PRO A 56 8.61 -20.41 -2.93
C PRO A 56 8.94 -21.50 -3.96
N GLN A 57 8.03 -22.44 -4.23
CA GLN A 57 8.17 -23.46 -5.27
C GLN A 57 7.53 -23.05 -6.61
N ASP A 58 6.68 -22.02 -6.61
CA ASP A 58 6.11 -21.39 -7.81
C ASP A 58 6.13 -19.85 -7.64
N PRO A 59 7.30 -19.21 -7.85
CA PRO A 59 7.49 -17.78 -7.63
C PRO A 59 6.66 -16.89 -8.58
N GLY A 60 5.95 -17.50 -9.54
CA GLY A 60 5.02 -16.82 -10.45
C GLY A 60 3.58 -16.78 -9.94
N GLN A 61 3.25 -17.50 -8.87
CA GLN A 61 1.88 -17.64 -8.36
C GLN A 61 1.77 -17.26 -6.88
N ALA A 62 1.92 -15.97 -6.57
CA ALA A 62 1.22 -15.42 -5.42
C ALA A 62 -0.29 -15.53 -5.73
N SER A 63 -0.99 -16.46 -5.09
CA SER A 63 -2.42 -16.69 -5.32
C SER A 63 -3.20 -16.58 -4.02
N PHE A 64 -4.09 -15.60 -3.96
CA PHE A 64 -5.11 -15.57 -2.93
C PHE A 64 -6.04 -16.79 -3.08
N GLY A 65 -6.50 -17.33 -1.96
CA GLY A 65 -7.41 -18.49 -1.95
C GLY A 65 -8.79 -18.23 -2.58
N SER A 66 -9.11 -16.97 -2.87
CA SER A 66 -10.31 -16.54 -3.60
C SER A 66 -10.16 -15.12 -4.14
N GLU A 67 -10.98 -14.77 -5.13
CA GLU A 67 -11.08 -13.39 -5.65
C GLU A 67 -11.54 -12.39 -4.58
N GLU A 68 -12.39 -12.84 -3.63
CA GLU A 68 -12.86 -12.00 -2.52
C GLU A 68 -11.72 -11.68 -1.55
N ALA A 69 -10.89 -12.67 -1.20
CA ALA A 69 -9.71 -12.45 -0.36
C ALA A 69 -8.72 -11.47 -1.00
N GLU A 70 -8.53 -11.57 -2.32
CA GLU A 70 -7.70 -10.62 -3.05
C GLU A 70 -8.30 -9.20 -3.07
N HIS A 71 -9.61 -9.10 -3.29
CA HIS A 71 -10.31 -7.82 -3.27
C HIS A 71 -10.18 -7.13 -1.90
N ASP A 72 -10.35 -7.88 -0.82
CA ASP A 72 -10.23 -7.36 0.55
C ASP A 72 -8.78 -6.95 0.87
N PHE A 73 -7.80 -7.71 0.40
CA PHE A 73 -6.39 -7.33 0.48
C PHE A 73 -6.12 -6.01 -0.25
N ALA A 74 -6.61 -5.85 -1.48
CA ALA A 74 -6.42 -4.65 -2.27
C ALA A 74 -7.12 -3.43 -1.64
N ALA A 75 -8.36 -3.62 -1.14
CA ALA A 75 -9.12 -2.58 -0.47
C ALA A 75 -8.42 -2.09 0.81
N ARG A 76 -7.90 -3.01 1.62
CA ARG A 76 -7.13 -2.67 2.83
C ARG A 76 -5.82 -1.95 2.51
N GLY A 77 -5.04 -2.46 1.56
CA GLY A 77 -3.79 -1.80 1.14
C GLY A 77 -4.03 -0.36 0.66
N ARG A 78 -5.09 -0.13 -0.12
CA ARG A 78 -5.48 1.22 -0.55
C ARG A 78 -5.91 2.11 0.63
N ALA A 79 -6.69 1.57 1.58
CA ALA A 79 -7.14 2.32 2.75
C ALA A 79 -5.97 2.72 3.66
N LEU A 80 -5.04 1.79 3.94
CA LEU A 80 -3.81 2.06 4.67
C LEU A 80 -2.96 3.14 3.97
N SER A 81 -2.80 3.02 2.65
CA SER A 81 -2.05 4.02 1.86
C SER A 81 -2.67 5.42 1.91
N GLN A 82 -4.00 5.53 2.00
CA GLN A 82 -4.67 6.81 2.20
C GLN A 82 -4.35 7.39 3.58
N GLN A 83 -4.35 6.56 4.63
CA GLN A 83 -3.93 6.99 5.97
C GLN A 83 -2.48 7.47 5.99
N VAL A 84 -1.58 6.81 5.25
CA VAL A 84 -0.18 7.28 5.09
C VAL A 84 -0.15 8.66 4.42
N ALA A 85 -0.90 8.86 3.33
CA ALA A 85 -0.97 10.15 2.66
C ALA A 85 -1.48 11.25 3.60
N ASP A 86 -2.53 10.97 4.37
CA ASP A 86 -3.13 11.88 5.34
C ASP A 86 -2.14 12.24 6.47
N GLN A 87 -1.45 11.26 7.03
CA GLN A 87 -0.50 11.45 8.12
C GLN A 87 0.74 12.23 7.68
N LEU A 88 1.28 11.91 6.51
CA LEU A 88 2.45 12.60 5.97
C LEU A 88 2.10 13.96 5.35
N GLY A 89 0.81 14.26 5.14
CA GLY A 89 0.34 15.50 4.54
C GLY A 89 0.78 15.66 3.08
N ARG A 90 0.97 14.56 2.34
CA ARG A 90 1.52 14.57 0.99
C ARG A 90 1.09 13.36 0.16
N GLU A 91 1.35 13.43 -1.15
CA GLU A 91 0.95 12.38 -2.08
C GLU A 91 1.73 11.07 -1.86
N VAL A 92 1.00 9.97 -1.93
CA VAL A 92 1.53 8.60 -1.81
C VAL A 92 0.97 7.76 -2.97
N THR A 93 1.82 6.95 -3.59
CA THR A 93 1.38 6.00 -4.62
C THR A 93 1.08 4.64 -3.98
N TYR A 94 -0.14 4.15 -4.09
CA TYR A 94 -0.47 2.75 -3.79
C TYR A 94 -0.24 1.88 -5.04
N ARG A 95 0.44 0.74 -4.90
CA ARG A 95 0.67 -0.23 -5.98
C ARG A 95 0.30 -1.66 -5.57
N TYR A 96 -0.55 -2.29 -6.38
CA TYR A 96 -0.79 -3.74 -6.35
C TYR A 96 -1.01 -4.32 -7.77
N ARG A 97 -2.11 -3.92 -8.44
CA ARG A 97 -2.39 -4.26 -9.87
C ARG A 97 -2.20 -3.08 -10.84
N GLY A 98 -1.59 -2.01 -10.35
CA GLY A 98 -1.43 -0.73 -11.02
C GLY A 98 -1.16 0.35 -9.99
N ASP A 99 -0.83 1.55 -10.46
CA ASP A 99 -0.53 2.70 -9.61
C ASP A 99 -1.76 3.56 -9.39
N VAL A 100 -2.00 3.89 -8.12
CA VAL A 100 -3.03 4.86 -7.71
C VAL A 100 -2.35 5.92 -6.86
N VAL A 101 -2.39 7.17 -7.33
CA VAL A 101 -1.91 8.32 -6.54
C VAL A 101 -3.01 8.74 -5.56
N LEU A 102 -2.66 8.83 -4.28
CA LEU A 102 -3.52 9.24 -3.19
C LEU A 102 -3.01 10.56 -2.63
N SER A 103 -3.89 11.54 -2.52
CA SER A 103 -3.58 12.86 -1.97
C SER A 103 -4.07 12.96 -0.52
N PRO A 104 -3.40 13.76 0.33
CA PRO A 104 -3.87 14.03 1.70
C PRO A 104 -5.24 14.72 1.68
N GLY A 105 -6.06 14.42 2.68
CA GLY A 105 -7.46 14.86 2.74
C GLY A 105 -8.35 14.18 1.69
N GLY A 106 -7.86 13.12 1.04
CA GLY A 106 -8.62 12.31 0.11
C GLY A 106 -9.82 11.70 0.82
N ARG A 107 -11.02 12.23 0.54
CA ARG A 107 -12.25 11.68 1.11
C ARG A 107 -12.33 10.19 0.75
N PRO A 108 -12.57 9.27 1.69
CA PRO A 108 -12.80 7.87 1.33
C PRO A 108 -13.92 7.84 0.28
N ALA A 109 -13.70 7.09 -0.80
CA ALA A 109 -14.72 6.89 -1.82
C ALA A 109 -15.95 6.31 -1.11
N ASP A 110 -17.03 7.08 -1.08
CA ASP A 110 -18.31 6.68 -0.49
C ASP A 110 -18.79 5.40 -1.22
N PRO A 111 -18.90 4.24 -0.56
CA PRO A 111 -19.36 3.02 -1.22
C PRO A 111 -20.89 3.01 -1.43
N GLY A 112 -21.58 4.14 -1.25
CA GLY A 112 -23.01 4.23 -1.10
C GLY A 112 -23.70 5.17 -2.06
N ARG A 113 -23.57 4.96 -3.38
CA ARG A 113 -24.60 5.45 -4.32
C ARG A 113 -24.92 4.48 -5.43
N SER A 114 -25.66 3.42 -5.09
CA SER A 114 -26.61 2.84 -6.04
C SER A 114 -27.65 3.91 -6.38
N ALA A 115 -27.44 4.60 -7.51
CA ALA A 115 -28.49 5.39 -8.12
C ALA A 115 -29.54 4.42 -8.69
N LYS A 116 -30.70 4.32 -8.03
CA LYS A 116 -31.92 3.84 -8.69
C LYS A 116 -32.28 4.86 -9.79
N GLY A 117 -32.28 4.40 -11.04
CA GLY A 117 -32.93 5.02 -12.18
C GLY A 117 -33.80 3.96 -12.85
#